data_AF-A0A2S4HK36-F1
#
_entry.id   AF-A0A2S4HK36-F1
#
_cell.length_a   1.000
_cell.length_b   1.000
_cell.length_c   1.000
_cell.angle_alpha   90.00
_cell.angle_beta   90.00
_cell.angle_gamma   90.00
#
_symmetry.space_group_name_H-M   'P 1'
#
loop_
_entity.id
_entity.type
_entity.pdbx_description
1 polymer ?
#
loop_
_entity_poly.entity_id
_entity_poly.type
_entity_poly.pdbx_seq_one_letter_code
_entity_poly.pdbx_strand_id
1 'polypeptide(L)' 'MPKYESYEAWFDEFQALAEAEDLAWLVATTGKGHRQAFERGDSPTEELMSLADMAEWRGCGCGGGS' A
#
# COMPACT_ATOMS: atom_id res chain seq x y z
N MET A 1 10.97 -18.91 0.47
CA MET A 1 12.03 -17.89 0.66
C MET A 1 11.31 -16.59 0.93
N PRO A 2 11.67 -15.82 1.98
CA PRO A 2 11.16 -14.45 2.07
C PRO A 2 11.58 -13.74 0.78
N LYS A 3 10.61 -13.17 0.07
CA LYS A 3 10.81 -12.56 -1.27
C LYS A 3 11.70 -11.31 -1.20
N TYR A 4 11.98 -10.81 0.00
CA TYR A 4 12.76 -9.61 0.30
C TYR A 4 13.78 -9.90 1.41
N GLU A 5 14.98 -9.34 1.26
CA GLU A 5 16.09 -9.47 2.22
C GLU A 5 15.92 -8.56 3.44
N SER A 6 15.14 -7.47 3.31
CA SER A 6 14.85 -6.54 4.39
C SER A 6 13.53 -5.79 4.16
N TYR A 7 13.02 -5.15 5.23
CA TYR A 7 11.88 -4.23 5.13
C TYR A 7 12.19 -3.04 4.22
N GLU A 8 13.44 -2.56 4.19
CA GLU A 8 13.86 -1.45 3.33
C GLU A 8 13.73 -1.83 1.85
N ALA A 9 14.21 -3.02 1.46
CA ALA A 9 14.07 -3.51 0.09
C ALA A 9 12.59 -3.69 -0.32
N TRP A 10 11.75 -4.15 0.62
CA TRP A 10 10.31 -4.24 0.41
C TRP A 10 9.66 -2.86 0.26
N PHE A 11 10.06 -1.90 1.08
CA PHE A 11 9.49 -0.55 1.09
C PHE A 11 9.91 0.26 -0.13
N ASP A 12 11.14 0.10 -0.61
CA ASP A 12 11.62 0.71 -1.85
C ASP A 12 10.79 0.24 -3.07
N GLU A 13 10.51 -1.08 -3.17
CA GLU A 13 9.63 -1.60 -4.22
C GLU A 13 8.19 -1.10 -4.06
N PHE A 14 7.70 -1.02 -2.83
CA PHE A 14 6.37 -0.49 -2.52
C PHE A 14 6.23 0.98 -2.95
N GLN A 15 7.22 1.82 -2.69
CA GLN A 15 7.24 3.21 -3.14
C GLN A 15 7.26 3.29 -4.67
N ALA A 16 8.13 2.52 -5.32
CA ALA A 16 8.22 2.51 -6.79
C ALA A 16 6.90 2.08 -7.44
N LEU A 17 6.21 1.08 -6.88
CA LEU A 17 4.89 0.65 -7.35
C LEU A 17 3.84 1.74 -7.15
N ALA A 18 3.81 2.37 -5.98
CA ALA A 18 2.85 3.43 -5.71
C ALA A 18 3.07 4.65 -6.62
N GLU A 19 4.31 5.01 -6.94
CA GLU A 19 4.62 6.05 -7.92
C GLU A 19 4.18 5.66 -9.34
N ALA A 20 4.43 4.42 -9.75
CA ALA A 20 4.05 3.92 -11.08
C ALA A 20 2.52 3.92 -11.29
N GLU A 21 1.76 3.64 -10.24
CA GLU A 21 0.28 3.60 -10.25
C GLU A 21 -0.37 4.96 -9.91
N ASP A 22 0.41 6.03 -9.73
CA ASP A 22 -0.05 7.36 -9.28
C ASP A 22 -0.80 7.33 -7.91
N LEU A 23 -0.41 6.36 -7.08
CA LEU A 23 -0.93 6.10 -5.73
C LEU A 23 0.07 6.47 -4.63
N ALA A 24 1.15 7.20 -4.96
CA ALA A 24 2.18 7.61 -4.00
C ALA A 24 1.59 8.37 -2.78
N TRP A 25 0.42 9.01 -2.95
CA TRP A 25 -0.32 9.68 -1.90
C TRP A 25 -0.91 8.74 -0.82
N LEU A 26 -1.01 7.43 -1.11
CA LEU A 26 -1.45 6.39 -0.17
C LEU A 26 -0.30 5.85 0.69
N VAL A 27 0.95 6.07 0.28
CA VAL A 27 2.12 5.57 1.01
C VAL A 27 2.46 6.52 2.16
N ALA A 28 2.46 6.00 3.39
CA ALA A 28 2.82 6.80 4.54
C ALA A 28 4.31 7.19 4.49
N THR A 29 4.61 8.49 4.61
CA THR A 29 5.97 9.04 4.54
C THR A 29 6.95 8.49 5.58
N THR A 30 6.45 7.90 6.66
CA THR A 30 7.29 7.33 7.73
C THR A 30 7.53 5.83 7.58
N GLY A 31 6.88 5.16 6.61
CA GLY A 31 6.93 3.71 6.39
C GLY A 31 6.29 2.85 7.49
N LYS A 32 6.28 3.32 8.76
CA LYS A 32 5.85 2.56 9.95
C LYS A 32 4.49 1.89 9.82
N GLY A 33 3.55 2.49 9.08
CA GLY A 33 2.22 1.90 8.82
C GLY A 33 2.27 0.58 8.05
N HIS A 34 3.30 0.36 7.22
CA HIS A 34 3.40 -0.79 6.33
C HIS A 34 4.31 -1.90 6.87
N ARG A 35 4.99 -1.66 8.00
CA ARG A 35 5.90 -2.66 8.61
C ARG A 35 5.15 -3.93 9.04
N GLN A 36 3.91 -3.78 9.49
CA GLN A 36 3.08 -4.92 9.86
C GLN A 36 2.75 -5.80 8.65
N ALA A 37 2.53 -5.22 7.47
CA ALA A 37 2.28 -5.97 6.23
C ALA A 37 3.52 -6.81 5.86
N PHE A 38 4.70 -6.20 5.92
CA PHE A 38 5.97 -6.93 5.74
C PHE A 38 6.16 -8.08 6.74
N GLU A 39 5.88 -7.86 8.03
CA GLU A 39 6.02 -8.90 9.07
C GLU A 39 5.03 -10.06 8.91
N ARG A 40 3.86 -9.81 8.29
CA ARG A 40 2.89 -10.86 7.92
C ARG A 40 3.29 -11.63 6.66
N GLY A 41 4.27 -11.11 5.90
CA GLY A 41 4.70 -11.68 4.63
C GLY A 41 3.91 -11.20 3.41
N ASP A 42 3.13 -10.13 3.57
CA ASP A 42 2.41 -9.49 2.46
C ASP A 42 3.43 -8.90 1.48
N SER A 43 3.16 -8.98 0.18
CA SER A 43 3.98 -8.33 -0.84
C SER A 43 3.66 -6.83 -0.97
N PRO A 44 4.59 -6.03 -1.52
CA PRO A 44 4.37 -4.60 -1.77
C PRO A 44 3.10 -4.33 -2.60
N THR A 45 2.86 -5.15 -3.62
CA THR A 45 1.67 -5.05 -4.47
C THR A 45 0.39 -5.34 -3.69
N GLU A 46 0.38 -6.36 -2.82
CA GLU A 46 -0.80 -6.70 -2.02
C GLU A 46 -1.18 -5.57 -1.06
N GLU A 47 -0.21 -4.97 -0.39
CA GLU A 47 -0.44 -3.79 0.45
C GLU A 47 -0.97 -2.61 -0.37
N LEU A 48 -0.38 -2.33 -1.53
CA LEU A 48 -0.80 -1.21 -2.38
C LEU A 48 -2.25 -1.38 -2.87
N MET A 49 -2.62 -2.59 -3.30
CA MET A 49 -3.99 -2.88 -3.72
C MET A 49 -4.97 -2.76 -2.55
N SER A 50 -4.58 -3.17 -1.34
CA SER A 50 -5.43 -3.01 -0.15
C SER A 50 -5.66 -1.53 0.19
N LEU A 51 -4.62 -0.70 0.08
CA LEU A 51 -4.72 0.74 0.28
C LEU A 51 -5.58 1.40 -0.81
N ALA A 52 -5.40 1.01 -2.06
CA ALA A 52 -6.18 1.49 -3.19
C ALA A 52 -7.67 1.18 -3.01
N ASP A 53 -8.03 -0.06 -2.65
CA ASP A 53 -9.41 -0.46 -2.40
C ASP A 53 -10.05 0.35 -1.25
N MET A 54 -9.32 0.52 -0.14
CA MET A 54 -9.79 1.37 0.97
C MET A 54 -9.96 2.84 0.58
N ALA A 55 -9.11 3.34 -0.32
CA ALA A 55 -9.16 4.69 -0.82
C ALA A 55 -10.32 4.91 -1.81
N GLU A 56 -10.58 3.96 -2.71
CA GLU A 56 -11.71 3.97 -3.62
C GLU A 56 -13.05 3.92 -2.86
N TRP A 57 -13.14 3.12 -1.80
CA TRP A 57 -14.30 3.11 -0.91
C TRP A 57 -14.54 4.45 -0.19
N ARG A 58 -13.50 5.26 0.02
CA ARG A 58 -13.63 6.62 0.55
C ARG A 58 -13.76 7.70 -0.53
N GLY A 59 -13.35 7.38 -1.77
CA GLY A 59 -13.34 8.26 -2.94
C GLY A 59 -14.61 8.17 -3.79
N CYS A 60 -15.44 7.14 -3.60
CA CYS A 60 -16.76 7.06 -4.23
C CYS A 60 -17.74 7.99 -3.50
N GLY A 61 -18.11 9.07 -4.19
CA GLY A 61 -18.86 10.20 -3.65
C GLY A 61 -20.24 9.89 -3.10
N CYS A 62 -20.81 10.86 -2.39
CA CYS A 62 -22.20 10.83 -1.98
C CYS A 62 -23.15 10.49 -3.14
N GLY A 63 -23.93 9.41 -2.98
CA GLY A 63 -25.19 9.17 -3.68
C GLY A 63 -25.61 7.70 -3.50
N GLY A 64 -26.69 7.35 -2.81
CA GLY A 64 -27.71 8.10 -2.09
C GLY A 64 -28.36 7.17 -1.08
N GLY A 65 -29.15 7.72 -0.16
CA GLY A 65 -29.83 6.93 0.85
C GLY A 65 -30.77 5.87 0.26
N SER A 66 -30.87 4.75 0.95
CA SER A 66 -32.13 4.14 1.41
C SER A 66 -31.83 2.97 2.34
#